data_AF-A0A3D6D9N2-F1
#
_entry.id   AF-A0A3D6D9N2-F1
#
_cell.length_a   1.000
_cell.length_b   1.000
_cell.length_c   1.000
_cell.angle_alpha   90.00
_cell.angle_beta   90.00
_cell.angle_gamma   90.00
#
_symmetry.space_group_name_H-M   'P 1'
#
loop_
_entity.id
_entity.type
_entity.pdbx_description
1 polymer ?
#
loop_
_entity_poly.entity_id
_entity_poly.type
_entity_poly.pdbx_seq_one_letter_code
_entity_poly.pdbx_strand_id
1 'polypeptide(L)'
;MNFSWDHCTGVETVIRKMIFGDINDLKELLRRYGKEGLKSVFLNNIHRFNERERSFWKVFLEVSDAEIEARAKESFRENTAIRNFP
;
A
#
# COMPACT_ATOMS: atom_id res chain seq x y z
N MET A 1 -5.17 -25.43 10.96
CA MET A 1 -6.49 -24.90 10.55
C MET A 1 -6.41 -23.39 10.75
N ASN A 2 -6.13 -22.62 9.70
CA ASN A 2 -5.95 -21.17 9.82
C ASN A 2 -7.32 -20.50 9.76
N PHE A 3 -7.72 -19.87 10.85
CA PHE A 3 -8.98 -19.18 10.99
C PHE A 3 -8.94 -17.86 10.18
N SER A 4 -9.82 -17.73 9.19
CA SER A 4 -9.98 -16.51 8.38
C SER A 4 -10.85 -15.53 9.15
N TRP A 5 -10.24 -14.69 9.97
CA TRP A 5 -10.95 -13.73 10.84
C TRP A 5 -11.76 -12.68 10.09
N ASP A 6 -11.37 -12.37 8.86
CA ASP A 6 -12.07 -11.41 8.05
C ASP A 6 -12.26 -12.02 6.66
N HIS A 7 -13.50 -12.15 6.20
CA HIS A 7 -13.80 -12.37 4.79
C HIS A 7 -13.38 -11.18 3.89
N CYS A 8 -12.37 -10.42 4.29
CA CYS A 8 -11.77 -9.34 3.54
C CYS A 8 -10.97 -9.93 2.38
N THR A 9 -11.59 -9.93 1.21
CA THR A 9 -10.95 -10.20 -0.07
C THR A 9 -10.57 -8.88 -0.75
N GLY A 10 -9.42 -8.84 -1.42
CA GLY A 10 -9.01 -7.72 -2.28
C GLY A 10 -7.79 -6.96 -1.77
N VAL A 11 -7.75 -5.65 -2.05
CA VAL A 11 -6.59 -4.78 -1.73
C VAL A 11 -6.27 -4.76 -0.24
N GLU A 12 -7.29 -4.89 0.62
CA GLU A 12 -7.12 -4.95 2.07
C GLU A 12 -6.23 -6.12 2.50
N THR A 13 -6.44 -7.31 1.93
CA THR A 13 -5.62 -8.50 2.23
C THR A 13 -4.17 -8.28 1.81
N VAL A 14 -3.95 -7.59 0.68
CA VAL A 14 -2.62 -7.26 0.18
C VAL A 14 -1.90 -6.33 1.14
N ILE A 15 -2.55 -5.23 1.54
CA ILE A 15 -1.98 -4.25 2.48
C ILE A 15 -1.64 -4.92 3.81
N ARG A 16 -2.53 -5.76 4.36
CA ARG A 16 -2.27 -6.48 5.60
C ARG A 16 -1.08 -7.43 5.50
N LYS A 17 -0.96 -8.18 4.40
CA LYS A 17 0.24 -9.00 4.13
C LYS A 17 1.49 -8.15 3.97
N MET A 18 1.39 -6.95 3.42
CA MET A 18 2.53 -6.04 3.31
C MET A 18 2.99 -5.48 4.66
N ILE A 19 2.08 -5.33 5.63
CA ILE A 19 2.37 -4.78 6.96
C ILE A 19 2.78 -5.89 7.94
N PHE A 20 2.05 -7.00 7.96
CA PHE A 20 2.16 -8.05 8.98
C PHE A 20 2.61 -9.41 8.44
N GLY A 21 2.75 -9.55 7.13
CA GLY A 21 3.04 -10.83 6.49
C GLY A 21 4.46 -11.31 6.73
N ASP A 22 4.64 -12.62 6.61
CA ASP A 22 5.95 -13.25 6.68
C ASP A 22 6.64 -13.34 5.30
N ILE A 23 7.78 -14.03 5.24
CA ILE A 23 8.53 -14.22 4.00
C ILE A 23 7.73 -15.03 2.95
N ASN A 24 6.87 -15.96 3.38
CA ASN A 24 6.04 -16.73 2.46
C ASN A 24 4.93 -15.85 1.87
N ASP A 25 4.33 -14.97 2.68
CA ASP A 25 3.39 -13.96 2.21
C ASP A 25 4.06 -13.02 1.20
N LEU A 26 5.27 -12.55 1.47
CA LEU A 26 6.02 -11.70 0.55
C LEU A 26 6.27 -12.39 -0.80
N LYS A 27 6.71 -13.66 -0.78
CA LYS A 27 6.91 -14.46 -2.00
C LYS A 27 5.60 -14.62 -2.78
N GLU A 28 4.50 -14.87 -2.08
CA GLU A 28 3.19 -14.98 -2.69
C GLU A 28 2.75 -13.66 -3.33
N LEU A 29 2.91 -12.55 -2.62
CA LEU A 29 2.60 -11.21 -3.10
C LEU A 29 3.37 -10.88 -4.37
N LEU A 30 4.69 -11.14 -4.37
CA LEU A 30 5.55 -10.94 -5.53
C LEU A 30 5.12 -11.80 -6.72
N ARG A 31 4.79 -13.07 -6.49
CA ARG A 31 4.34 -13.99 -7.54
C ARG A 31 3.01 -13.55 -8.15
N ARG A 32 2.08 -13.06 -7.33
CA ARG A 32 0.71 -12.72 -7.76
C ARG A 32 0.62 -11.33 -8.41
N TYR A 33 1.29 -10.33 -7.84
CA TYR A 33 1.12 -8.92 -8.23
C TYR A 33 2.34 -8.34 -8.93
N GLY A 34 3.51 -8.99 -8.82
CA GLY A 34 4.77 -8.44 -9.28
C GLY A 34 5.19 -7.19 -8.50
N LYS A 35 6.37 -6.67 -8.84
CA LYS A 35 6.93 -5.47 -8.17
C LYS A 35 6.08 -4.22 -8.45
N GLU A 36 5.73 -3.98 -9.71
CA GLU A 36 4.94 -2.81 -10.12
C GLU A 36 3.52 -2.80 -9.54
N GLY A 37 2.87 -3.96 -9.45
CA GLY A 37 1.56 -4.07 -8.82
C GLY A 37 1.61 -3.71 -7.34
N LEU A 38 2.61 -4.22 -6.62
CA LEU A 38 2.83 -3.88 -5.21
C LEU A 38 3.23 -2.40 -5.03
N LYS A 39 4.00 -1.83 -5.96
CA LYS A 39 4.34 -0.40 -5.99
C LYS A 39 3.09 0.47 -6.08
N SER A 40 2.16 0.12 -6.98
CA SER A 40 0.88 0.82 -7.09
C SER A 40 0.06 0.71 -5.79
N VAL A 41 -0.06 -0.50 -5.22
CA VAL A 41 -0.78 -0.71 -3.95
C VAL A 41 -0.17 0.10 -2.81
N PHE A 42 1.17 0.10 -2.69
CA PHE A 42 1.91 0.86 -1.69
C PHE A 42 1.65 2.37 -1.83
N LEU A 43 1.85 2.92 -3.02
CA LEU A 43 1.69 4.36 -3.28
C LEU A 43 0.25 4.84 -3.05
N ASN A 44 -0.75 4.06 -3.49
CA ASN A 44 -2.17 4.38 -3.29
C ASN A 44 -2.59 4.33 -1.81
N ASN A 45 -1.86 3.59 -0.97
CA ASN A 45 -2.23 3.34 0.43
C ASN A 45 -1.14 3.75 1.42
N ILE A 46 -0.22 4.63 1.01
CA ILE A 46 0.99 4.98 1.77
C ILE A 46 0.69 5.49 3.19
N HIS A 47 -0.45 6.17 3.35
CA HIS A 47 -0.93 6.70 4.62
C HIS A 47 -1.17 5.61 5.68
N ARG A 48 -1.39 4.36 5.26
CA ARG A 48 -1.67 3.22 6.16
C ARG A 48 -0.41 2.54 6.71
N PHE A 49 0.74 2.79 6.09
CA PHE A 49 2.02 2.26 6.53
C PHE A 49 2.65 3.23 7.54
N ASN A 50 3.27 2.71 8.60
CA ASN A 50 4.09 3.50 9.51
C ASN A 50 5.47 3.80 8.89
N GLU A 51 6.29 4.61 9.58
CA GLU A 51 7.60 5.04 9.07
C GLU A 51 8.55 3.88 8.76
N ARG A 52 8.56 2.84 9.60
CA ARG A 52 9.40 1.66 9.40
C ARG A 52 8.99 0.89 8.16
N GLU A 53 7.69 0.62 8.01
CA GLU A 53 7.14 -0.10 6.86
C GLU A 53 7.34 0.70 5.58
N ARG A 54 7.13 2.02 5.62
CA ARG A 54 7.39 2.91 4.46
C ARG A 54 8.84 2.83 4.02
N SER A 55 9.78 2.87 4.97
CA SER A 55 11.21 2.79 4.67
C SER A 55 11.56 1.47 3.99
N PHE A 56 11.04 0.36 4.52
CA PHE A 56 11.21 -0.97 3.91
C PHE A 56 10.66 -1.02 2.48
N TRP A 57 9.39 -0.66 2.30
CA TRP A 57 8.71 -0.78 1.00
C TRP A 57 9.25 0.22 -0.03
N LYS A 58 9.70 1.40 0.40
CA LYS A 58 10.37 2.37 -0.47
C LYS A 58 11.64 1.78 -1.09
N VAL A 59 12.49 1.15 -0.27
CA VAL A 59 13.72 0.50 -0.74
C VAL A 59 13.38 -0.72 -1.59
N PHE A 60 12.50 -1.59 -1.10
CA PHE A 60 12.17 -2.85 -1.74
C PHE A 60 11.51 -2.67 -3.12
N LEU A 61 10.65 -1.67 -3.26
CA LEU A 61 9.91 -1.37 -4.49
C LEU A 61 10.59 -0.31 -5.36
N GLU A 62 11.77 0.20 -4.97
CA GLU A 62 12.49 1.27 -5.68
C GLU A 62 11.57 2.48 -5.96
N VAL A 63 10.93 2.97 -4.90
CA VAL A 63 10.07 4.14 -4.96
C VAL A 63 10.90 5.38 -4.63
N SER A 64 10.84 6.39 -5.49
CA SER A 64 11.47 7.68 -5.26
C SER A 64 10.63 8.58 -4.35
N ASP A 65 11.27 9.54 -3.68
CA ASP A 65 10.54 10.56 -2.90
C ASP A 65 9.61 11.40 -3.77
N ALA A 66 9.98 11.65 -5.04
CA ALA A 66 9.15 12.37 -5.99
C ALA A 66 7.81 11.65 -6.25
N GLU A 67 7.81 10.32 -6.35
CA GLU A 67 6.59 9.53 -6.53
C GLU A 67 5.68 9.57 -5.30
N ILE A 68 6.27 9.55 -4.10
CA ILE A 68 5.55 9.68 -2.83
C ILE A 68 4.91 11.06 -2.73
N GLU A 69 5.65 12.12 -3.03
CA GLU A 69 5.15 13.49 -3.01
C GLU A 69 4.05 13.73 -4.03
N ALA A 70 4.19 13.19 -5.25
CA ALA A 70 3.18 13.31 -6.29
C ALA A 70 1.84 12.73 -5.83
N ARG A 71 1.85 11.53 -5.24
CA ARG A 71 0.63 10.91 -4.71
C ARG A 71 0.07 11.60 -3.48
N ALA A 72 0.93 12.11 -2.60
CA ALA A 72 0.47 12.91 -1.46
C ALA A 72 -0.25 14.19 -1.91
N LYS A 73 0.24 14.86 -2.95
CA LYS A 73 -0.37 16.07 -3.54
C LYS A 73 -1.70 15.75 -4.23
N GLU A 74 -1.80 14.64 -4.96
CA GLU A 74 -3.05 14.18 -5.58
C GLU A 74 -4.14 13.89 -4.53
N SER A 75 -3.79 13.12 -3.50
CA SER A 75 -4.74 12.74 -2.43
C SER A 75 -5.26 13.94 -1.65
N PHE A 76 -4.44 14.97 -1.43
CA PHE A 76 -4.89 16.21 -0.80
C PHE A 76 -5.87 17.00 -1.68
N ARG A 77 -5.64 17.04 -3.00
CA ARG A 77 -6.49 17.78 -3.94
C ARG A 77 -7.89 17.17 -4.09
N GLU A 78 -7.99 15.84 -4.09
CA GLU A 78 -9.29 15.15 -4.06
C GLU A 78 -10.09 15.49 -2.79
N ASN A 79 -9.41 15.63 -1.65
CA ASN A 79 -10.06 15.94 -0.37
C ASN A 79 -10.57 17.39 -0.30
N THR A 80 -9.89 18.35 -0.95
CA THR A 80 -10.37 19.75 -1.02
C THR A 80 -11.65 19.92 -1.84
N ALA A 81 -11.95 19.04 -2.80
CA ALA A 81 -13.20 19.12 -3.57
C ALA A 81 -14.44 18.87 -2.69
N ILE A 82 -14.31 18.05 -1.64
CA ILE A 82 -15.38 17.76 -0.67
C ILE A 82 -15.69 18.99 0.20
N ARG A 83 -14.69 19.86 0.42
CA ARG A 83 -14.83 21.05 1.26
C ARG A 83 -15.58 22.21 0.60
N ASN A 84 -15.80 22.14 -0.72
CA ASN A 84 -16.56 23.11 -1.51
C ASN A 84 -17.93 22.57 -1.91
N PHE A 85 -18.60 21.80 -1.03
CA PHE A 85 -20.03 21.53 -1.18
C PHE A 85 -20.81 22.80 -0.81
N PRO A 86 -21.74 23.28 -1.67
CA PRO A 86 -22.57 24.46 -1.38
C PRO A 86 -23.48 24.27 -0.17
#